data_AF-A0A413T405-F1
#
_entry.id   AF-A0A413T405-F1
#
_cell.length_a   1.000
_cell.length_b   1.000
_cell.length_c   1.000
_cell.angle_alpha   90.00
_cell.angle_beta   90.00
_cell.angle_gamma   90.00
#
_symmetry.space_group_name_H-M   'P 1'
#
loop_
_entity.id
_entity.type
_entity.pdbx_description
1 polymer ?
#
loop_
_entity_poly.entity_id
_entity_poly.type
_entity_poly.pdbx_seq_one_letter_code
_entity_poly.pdbx_strand_id
1 'polypeptide(L)'
;MKKYILFPLFAVAVMCFSSCHSQKGRMDDLKDFVEKIQEEGKDYTLDQWKEANERFQKLLDKINSYEDLTKEELEEMAKLQGQYAATVFKNSGKSIMEQMQKAGVALDSLEEGFEKGMIESQELE
;
A
#
# COMPACT_ATOMS: atom_id res chain seq x y z
N MET A 1 -38.48 6.89 22.74
CA MET A 1 -37.57 7.75 21.96
C MET A 1 -36.20 7.10 21.88
N LYS A 2 -35.62 7.08 20.68
CA LYS A 2 -34.28 6.60 20.25
C LYS A 2 -33.88 5.18 20.67
N LYS A 3 -34.14 4.27 19.73
CA LYS A 3 -33.64 2.89 19.64
C LYS A 3 -32.11 2.91 19.55
N TYR A 4 -31.45 2.15 20.42
CA TYR A 4 -30.02 1.84 20.34
C TYR A 4 -29.76 1.07 19.05
N ILE A 5 -29.09 1.71 18.09
CA ILE A 5 -28.60 1.04 16.88
C ILE A 5 -27.43 0.18 17.30
N LEU A 6 -27.69 -1.12 17.30
CA LEU A 6 -26.73 -2.21 17.44
C LEU A 6 -25.58 -2.01 16.45
N PHE A 7 -24.37 -1.94 16.98
CA PHE A 7 -23.11 -2.09 16.27
C PHE A 7 -22.97 -3.56 15.86
N PRO A 8 -23.08 -3.96 14.59
CA PRO A 8 -22.57 -5.26 14.20
C PRO A 8 -21.08 -5.07 13.95
N LEU A 9 -20.30 -5.53 14.93
CA LEU A 9 -18.95 -6.04 14.75
C LEU A 9 -18.97 -7.00 13.55
N PHE A 10 -18.79 -6.49 12.34
CA PHE A 10 -18.72 -7.31 11.15
C PHE A 10 -17.30 -7.88 11.10
N ALA A 11 -17.12 -8.94 11.88
CA ALA A 11 -15.98 -9.82 11.82
C ALA A 11 -16.00 -10.53 10.46
N VAL A 12 -15.53 -9.85 9.42
CA VAL A 12 -15.14 -10.50 8.19
C VAL A 12 -13.72 -10.95 8.38
N ALA A 13 -13.58 -12.13 8.99
CA ALA A 13 -12.41 -12.95 8.78
C ALA A 13 -12.46 -13.45 7.33
N VAL A 14 -12.01 -12.63 6.37
CA VAL A 14 -11.57 -13.16 5.08
C VAL A 14 -10.26 -13.89 5.38
N MET A 15 -10.36 -15.20 5.56
CA MET A 15 -9.20 -16.09 5.51
C MET A 15 -8.71 -16.15 4.06
N CYS A 16 -7.91 -15.17 3.65
CA CYS A 16 -7.03 -15.31 2.49
C CYS A 16 -5.71 -15.96 2.94
N PHE A 17 -5.77 -17.19 3.48
CA PHE A 17 -4.58 -18.05 3.52
C PHE A 17 -4.46 -18.75 2.17
N SER A 18 -4.17 -17.97 1.13
CA SER A 18 -3.54 -18.51 -0.08
C SER A 18 -2.13 -18.89 0.30
N SER A 19 -1.99 -20.13 0.76
CA SER A 19 -0.75 -20.82 1.02
C SER A 19 0.22 -20.65 -0.16
N CYS A 20 1.18 -19.73 -0.04
CA CYS A 20 2.51 -19.98 -0.55
C CYS A 20 3.39 -20.28 0.66
N HIS A 21 3.64 -21.56 0.90
CA HIS A 21 4.74 -22.01 1.75
C HIS A 21 6.04 -21.71 1.00
N SER A 22 6.36 -20.44 0.80
CA SER A 22 7.63 -19.96 0.31
C SER A 22 8.39 -19.45 1.53
N GLN A 23 9.64 -19.89 1.66
CA GLN A 23 10.66 -19.19 2.44
C GLN A 23 10.43 -17.68 2.29
N LYS A 24 10.08 -16.98 3.39
CA LYS A 24 9.64 -15.57 3.33
C LYS A 24 10.60 -14.75 2.45
N GLY A 25 10.10 -14.30 1.30
CA GLY A 25 10.85 -13.48 0.36
C GLY A 25 11.11 -12.10 0.95
N ARG A 26 12.13 -11.39 0.45
CA ARG A 26 12.44 -10.02 0.89
C ARG A 26 11.29 -9.03 0.64
N MET A 27 10.41 -9.35 -0.31
CA MET A 27 9.24 -8.56 -0.71
C MET A 27 7.94 -8.93 -0.02
N ASP A 28 7.88 -10.06 0.70
CA ASP A 28 6.61 -10.58 1.24
C ASP A 28 5.93 -9.59 2.19
N ASP A 29 6.71 -8.94 3.07
CA ASP A 29 6.15 -7.96 4.02
C ASP A 29 5.55 -6.74 3.30
N LEU A 30 6.14 -6.32 2.17
CA LEU A 30 5.62 -5.22 1.35
C LEU A 30 4.37 -5.67 0.61
N LYS A 31 4.39 -6.87 0.03
CA LYS A 31 3.27 -7.45 -0.69
C LYS A 31 2.04 -7.63 0.21
N ASP A 32 2.20 -8.30 1.35
CA ASP A 32 1.12 -8.50 2.34
C ASP A 32 0.51 -7.17 2.77
N PHE A 33 1.36 -6.15 2.93
CA PHE A 33 0.90 -4.81 3.29
C PHE A 33 0.10 -4.15 2.17
N VAL A 34 0.58 -4.18 0.92
CA VAL A 34 -0.12 -3.58 -0.22
C VAL A 34 -1.46 -4.29 -0.47
N GLU A 35 -1.49 -5.63 -0.42
CA GLU A 35 -2.73 -6.42 -0.53
C GLU A 35 -3.74 -6.02 0.55
N LYS A 36 -3.29 -5.89 1.81
CA LYS A 36 -4.15 -5.41 2.90
C LYS A 36 -4.73 -4.01 2.63
N ILE A 37 -3.92 -3.07 2.13
CA ILE A 37 -4.39 -1.71 1.82
C ILE A 37 -5.37 -1.71 0.65
N GLN A 38 -5.20 -2.59 -0.34
CA GLN A 38 -6.17 -2.75 -1.43
C GLN A 38 -7.53 -3.22 -0.94
N GLU A 39 -7.56 -4.12 0.05
CA GLU A 39 -8.79 -4.64 0.64
C GLU A 39 -9.46 -3.63 1.58
N GLU A 40 -8.71 -3.04 2.50
CA GLU A 40 -9.25 -2.24 3.60
C GLU A 40 -9.23 -0.72 3.36
N GLY A 41 -8.39 -0.24 2.44
CA GLY A 41 -8.06 1.19 2.30
C GLY A 41 -9.24 2.08 1.93
N LYS A 42 -10.33 1.51 1.38
CA LYS A 42 -11.54 2.26 1.05
C LYS A 42 -12.18 2.95 2.26
N ASP A 43 -12.06 2.34 3.44
CA ASP A 43 -12.69 2.83 4.67
C ASP A 43 -11.70 3.56 5.59
N TYR A 44 -10.48 3.84 5.11
CA TYR A 44 -9.44 4.50 5.90
C TYR A 44 -9.72 5.99 6.07
N THR A 45 -9.58 6.44 7.32
CA THR A 45 -9.53 7.86 7.68
C THR A 45 -8.19 8.48 7.30
N LEU A 46 -8.10 9.81 7.34
CA LEU A 46 -6.84 10.53 7.11
C LEU A 46 -5.70 10.01 7.99
N ASP A 47 -5.92 9.78 9.29
CA ASP A 47 -4.85 9.35 10.19
C ASP A 47 -4.44 7.90 9.93
N GLN A 48 -5.38 7.03 9.54
CA GLN A 48 -5.05 5.68 9.08
C GLN A 48 -4.23 5.70 7.78
N TRP A 49 -4.53 6.61 6.85
CA TRP A 49 -3.73 6.80 5.64
C TRP A 49 -2.32 7.31 5.94
N LYS A 50 -2.15 8.21 6.93
CA LYS A 50 -0.83 8.63 7.38
C LYS A 50 -0.03 7.46 7.95
N GLU A 51 -0.62 6.70 8.86
CA GLU A 51 0.02 5.52 9.46
C GLU A 51 0.37 4.47 8.40
N ALA A 52 -0.54 4.21 7.46
CA ALA A 52 -0.30 3.33 6.33
C ALA A 52 0.90 3.80 5.50
N ASN A 53 0.98 5.10 5.20
CA ASN A 53 2.10 5.64 4.44
C ASN A 53 3.42 5.55 5.19
N GLU A 54 3.45 5.86 6.49
CA GLU A 54 4.65 5.69 7.31
C GLU A 54 5.13 4.23 7.35
N ARG A 55 4.19 3.28 7.44
CA ARG A 55 4.51 1.85 7.42
C ARG A 55 5.01 1.42 6.05
N PHE A 56 4.40 1.90 4.98
CA PHE A 56 4.83 1.66 3.61
C PHE A 56 6.27 2.13 3.39
N GLN A 57 6.60 3.36 3.81
CA GLN A 57 7.96 3.91 3.72
C GLN A 57 8.99 3.05 4.46
N LYS A 58 8.68 2.63 5.69
CA LYS A 58 9.57 1.74 6.47
C LYS A 58 9.82 0.39 5.79
N LEU A 59 8.84 -0.13 5.06
CA LEU A 59 8.99 -1.37 4.28
C LEU A 59 9.88 -1.14 3.07
N LEU A 60 9.72 -0.02 2.35
CA LEU A 60 10.62 0.36 1.25
C LEU A 60 12.04 0.58 1.75
N ASP A 61 12.24 1.30 2.85
CA ASP A 61 13.56 1.52 3.45
C ASP A 61 14.25 0.21 3.83
N LYS A 62 13.49 -0.74 4.41
CA LYS A 62 13.99 -2.08 4.73
C LYS A 62 14.45 -2.81 3.47
N ILE A 63 13.70 -2.73 2.39
CA ILE A 63 14.08 -3.41 1.14
C ILE A 63 15.26 -2.70 0.46
N ASN A 64 15.25 -1.37 0.39
CA ASN A 64 16.36 -0.58 -0.15
C ASN A 64 17.65 -0.69 0.67
N SER A 65 17.59 -1.20 1.91
CA SER A 65 18.78 -1.50 2.70
C SER A 65 19.55 -2.74 2.21
N TYR A 66 18.96 -3.56 1.33
CA TYR A 66 19.65 -4.67 0.69
C TYR A 66 20.50 -4.16 -0.49
N GLU A 67 21.79 -4.50 -0.51
CA GLU A 67 22.72 -4.07 -1.56
C GLU A 67 22.66 -4.95 -2.82
N ASP A 68 22.03 -6.12 -2.72
CA ASP A 68 22.01 -7.20 -3.72
C ASP A 68 20.58 -7.52 -4.20
N LEU A 69 19.74 -6.50 -4.35
CA LEU A 69 18.42 -6.65 -4.98
C LEU A 69 18.58 -7.10 -6.43
N THR A 70 17.89 -8.18 -6.80
CA THR A 70 17.88 -8.64 -8.19
C THR A 70 16.99 -7.75 -9.04
N LYS A 71 17.10 -7.88 -10.37
CA LYS A 71 16.22 -7.16 -11.29
C LYS A 71 14.75 -7.50 -11.04
N GLU A 72 14.43 -8.78 -10.82
CA GLU A 72 13.08 -9.26 -10.56
C GLU A 72 12.52 -8.67 -9.26
N GLU A 73 13.35 -8.53 -8.23
CA GLU A 73 12.99 -7.91 -6.96
C GLU A 73 12.75 -6.40 -7.10
N LEU A 74 13.52 -5.71 -7.94
CA LEU A 74 13.31 -4.30 -8.25
C LEU A 74 12.00 -4.07 -9.03
N GLU A 75 11.72 -4.91 -10.02
CA GLU A 75 10.45 -4.90 -10.78
C GLU A 75 9.26 -5.20 -9.86
N GLU A 76 9.39 -6.20 -8.97
CA GLU A 76 8.34 -6.50 -7.99
C GLU A 76 8.11 -5.34 -7.01
N MET A 77 9.18 -4.72 -6.50
CA MET A 77 9.07 -3.51 -5.68
C MET A 77 8.35 -2.39 -6.43
N ALA A 78 8.75 -2.06 -7.66
CA ALA A 78 8.15 -0.99 -8.45
C ALA A 78 6.65 -1.24 -8.68
N LYS A 79 6.29 -2.49 -9.02
CA LYS A 79 4.90 -2.91 -9.16
C LYS A 79 4.10 -2.71 -7.87
N LEU A 80 4.65 -3.13 -6.73
CA LEU A 80 4.01 -2.94 -5.42
C LEU A 80 3.86 -1.46 -5.05
N GLN A 81 4.86 -0.62 -5.38
CA GLN A 81 4.77 0.83 -5.20
C GLN A 81 3.65 1.44 -6.05
N GLY A 82 3.55 1.07 -7.33
CA GLY A 82 2.47 1.53 -8.20
C GLY A 82 1.10 1.07 -7.75
N GLN A 83 0.97 -0.18 -7.29
CA GLN A 83 -0.28 -0.71 -6.73
C GLN A 83 -0.74 0.05 -5.48
N TYR A 84 0.19 0.35 -4.57
CA TYR A 84 -0.11 1.15 -3.38
C TYR A 84 -0.53 2.57 -3.77
N ALA A 85 0.23 3.23 -4.65
CA ALA A 85 -0.09 4.59 -5.13
C ALA A 85 -1.47 4.66 -5.79
N ALA A 86 -1.80 3.73 -6.67
CA ALA A 86 -3.11 3.64 -7.30
C ALA A 86 -4.24 3.45 -6.26
N THR A 87 -3.99 2.66 -5.21
CA THR A 87 -4.94 2.43 -4.13
C THR A 87 -5.17 3.69 -3.29
N VAL A 88 -4.09 4.38 -2.91
CA VAL A 88 -4.16 5.67 -2.21
C VAL A 88 -4.95 6.67 -3.04
N PHE A 89 -4.61 6.83 -4.32
CA PHE A 89 -5.29 7.77 -5.22
C PHE A 89 -6.79 7.47 -5.36
N LYS A 90 -7.14 6.18 -5.56
CA LYS A 90 -8.52 5.73 -5.73
C LYS A 90 -9.38 5.95 -4.47
N ASN A 91 -8.81 5.74 -3.29
CA ASN A 91 -9.56 5.70 -2.04
C ASN A 91 -9.46 7.00 -1.21
N SER A 92 -8.33 7.71 -1.28
CA SER A 92 -8.09 8.92 -0.48
C SER A 92 -8.73 10.16 -1.08
N GLY A 93 -8.85 10.23 -2.41
CA GLY A 93 -9.29 11.45 -3.10
C GLY A 93 -8.36 12.65 -2.84
N LYS A 94 -8.63 13.77 -3.52
CA LYS A 94 -7.73 14.93 -3.53
C LYS A 94 -7.54 15.57 -2.14
N SER A 95 -8.59 15.62 -1.32
CA SER A 95 -8.55 16.31 -0.01
C SER A 95 -7.73 15.57 1.04
N ILE A 96 -7.70 14.23 1.04
CA ILE A 96 -6.85 13.46 1.95
C ILE A 96 -5.40 13.58 1.51
N MET A 97 -5.11 13.48 0.20
CA MET A 97 -3.75 13.67 -0.32
C MET A 97 -3.19 15.06 0.03
N GLU A 98 -3.97 16.13 -0.17
CA GLU A 98 -3.58 17.49 0.24
C GLU A 98 -3.33 17.60 1.75
N GLN A 99 -4.12 16.92 2.58
CA GLN A 99 -3.93 16.90 4.03
C GLN A 99 -2.73 16.08 4.47
N MET A 100 -2.43 14.98 3.78
CA MET A 100 -1.21 14.19 4.01
C MET A 100 0.03 15.02 3.66
N GLN A 101 0.03 15.70 2.52
CA GLN A 101 1.10 16.62 2.14
C GLN A 101 1.30 17.74 3.16
N LYS A 102 0.20 18.39 3.60
CA LYS A 102 0.25 19.43 4.66
C LYS A 102 0.72 18.90 6.01
N ALA A 103 0.46 17.62 6.30
CA ALA A 103 0.94 16.96 7.51
C ALA A 103 2.41 16.52 7.42
N GLY A 104 3.11 16.82 6.33
CA GLY A 104 4.51 16.46 6.13
C GLY A 104 4.73 14.99 5.82
N VAL A 105 3.69 14.28 5.38
CA VAL A 105 3.81 12.88 4.97
C VAL A 105 4.53 12.82 3.61
N ALA A 106 5.57 11.99 3.53
CA ALA A 106 6.33 11.77 2.31
C ALA A 106 5.49 10.99 1.29
N LEU A 107 4.99 11.70 0.27
CA LEU A 107 4.25 11.12 -0.87
C LEU A 107 5.17 10.82 -2.06
N ASP A 108 6.46 11.15 -1.98
CA ASP A 108 7.44 10.96 -3.05
C ASP A 108 7.47 9.51 -3.54
N SER A 109 7.40 8.53 -2.63
CA SER A 109 7.39 7.11 -3.03
C SER A 109 6.06 6.65 -3.65
N LEU A 110 4.97 7.41 -3.47
CA LEU A 110 3.74 7.21 -4.23
C LEU A 110 3.88 7.74 -5.65
N GLU A 111 4.48 8.92 -5.79
CA GLU A 111 4.76 9.57 -7.07
C GLU A 111 5.74 8.72 -7.89
N GLU A 112 6.86 8.31 -7.30
CA GLU A 112 7.82 7.39 -7.93
C GLU A 112 7.18 6.06 -8.32
N GLY A 113 6.34 5.48 -7.46
CA GLY A 113 5.61 4.26 -7.75
C GLY A 113 4.63 4.41 -8.92
N PHE A 114 3.97 5.56 -8.99
CA PHE A 114 3.07 5.89 -10.08
C PHE A 114 3.82 6.11 -11.40
N GLU A 115 4.89 6.88 -11.40
CA GLU A 115 5.72 7.13 -12.59
C GLU A 115 6.36 5.84 -13.12
N LYS A 116 7.01 5.05 -12.25
CA LYS A 116 7.62 3.77 -12.65
C LYS A 116 6.58 2.78 -13.16
N GLY A 117 5.43 2.68 -12.49
CA GLY A 117 4.33 1.81 -12.92
C GLY A 117 3.75 2.20 -14.28
N MET A 118 3.74 3.50 -14.62
CA MET A 118 3.33 3.96 -15.96
C MET A 118 4.40 3.71 -17.02
N ILE A 119 5.69 3.88 -16.70
CA ILE A 119 6.80 3.69 -17.63
C ILE A 119 6.93 2.20 -18.02
N GLU A 120 6.90 1.27 -17.06
CA GLU A 120 6.94 -0.17 -17.36
C GLU A 120 5.75 -0.64 -18.21
N SER A 121 4.57 -0.04 -18.03
CA SER A 121 3.40 -0.37 -18.86
C SER A 121 3.51 0.08 -20.32
N GLN A 122 4.42 1.02 -20.62
CA GLN A 122 4.71 1.49 -21.98
C GLN A 122 5.89 0.77 -22.64
N GLU A 123 6.85 0.24 -21.89
CA GLU A 123 7.99 -0.49 -22.46
C GLU A 123 7.67 -1.95 -22.84
N LEU A 124 6.47 -2.43 -22.52
CA LEU A 124 5.97 -3.77 -22.88
C LEU A 124 5.10 -3.80 -24.15
N GLU A 125 4.95 -2.68 -24.88
CA GLU A 125 4.25 -2.60 -26.18
C GLU A 125 5.18 -2.58 -27.41
#